data_AF-A0A6G0EIF9-F1
#
_entry.id   AF-A0A6G0EIF9-F1
#
_cell.length_a   1.000
_cell.length_b   1.000
_cell.length_c   1.000
_cell.angle_alpha   90.00
_cell.angle_beta   90.00
_cell.angle_gamma   90.00
#
_symmetry.space_group_name_H-M   'P 1'
#
loop_
_entity.id
_entity.type
_entity.pdbx_description
1 polymer ?
#
loop_
_entity_poly.entity_id
_entity_poly.type
_entity_poly.pdbx_seq_one_letter_code
_entity_poly.pdbx_strand_id
1 'polypeptide(L)'
;MATRSQVAAQTRLSVSETRVLLGIGLAIALVAGLVFRIVGQLVLDPANPLVVAAVFVLTVPSMWVLAVAIFRWRGLSGVEKREAAVLLVVPGMLVDAFSTALFSVVYPNMSLAAAGLFGGLLLLAYATVLVAGFLSR
;
A
#
# COMPACT_ATOMS: atom_id res chain seq x y z
N MET A 1 -26.57 12.09 29.91
CA MET A 1 -26.16 10.97 29.03
C MET A 1 -25.27 11.52 27.93
N ALA A 2 -23.97 11.35 28.09
CA ALA A 2 -22.91 11.94 27.30
C ALA A 2 -22.34 10.92 26.31
N THR A 3 -23.00 10.75 25.15
CA THR A 3 -22.60 9.74 24.15
C THR A 3 -22.57 10.30 22.74
N ARG A 4 -22.09 11.54 22.54
CA ARG A 4 -22.02 12.15 21.19
C ARG A 4 -20.73 12.90 20.82
N SER A 5 -19.66 12.90 21.63
CA SER A 5 -18.46 13.70 21.30
C SER A 5 -17.13 12.94 21.29
N GLN A 6 -17.12 11.61 21.21
CA GLN A 6 -15.88 10.82 21.13
C GLN A 6 -15.59 10.30 19.71
N VAL A 7 -16.52 10.44 18.76
CA VAL A 7 -16.30 10.07 17.33
C VAL A 7 -15.72 11.24 16.51
N ALA A 8 -15.78 12.47 17.04
CA ALA A 8 -15.33 13.68 16.34
C ALA A 8 -13.92 14.16 16.76
N ALA A 9 -13.26 13.48 17.70
CA ALA A 9 -11.91 13.81 18.11
C ALA A 9 -10.94 12.91 17.35
N GLN A 10 -10.36 13.39 16.23
CA GLN A 10 -8.90 13.39 16.01
C GLN A 10 -8.41 13.56 14.56
N THR A 11 -9.25 13.84 13.55
CA THR A 11 -8.67 14.20 12.24
C THR A 11 -8.09 15.62 12.31
N ARG A 12 -6.86 15.74 12.83
CA ARG A 12 -6.06 16.98 12.84
C ARG A 12 -5.43 17.26 11.47
N LEU A 13 -5.54 16.33 10.54
CA LEU A 13 -5.19 16.58 9.14
C LEU A 13 -6.25 17.47 8.50
N SER A 14 -5.82 18.56 7.88
CA SER A 14 -6.70 19.41 7.08
C SER A 14 -7.38 18.58 5.99
N VAL A 15 -8.61 18.94 5.61
CA VAL A 15 -9.35 18.28 4.51
C VAL A 15 -8.51 18.27 3.21
N SER A 16 -7.67 19.29 3.00
CA SER A 16 -6.72 19.34 1.88
C SER A 16 -5.64 18.26 1.97
N GLU A 17 -5.06 18.04 3.15
CA GLU A 17 -4.00 17.05 3.36
C GLU A 17 -4.54 15.64 3.22
N THR A 18 -5.74 15.39 3.75
CA THR A 18 -6.45 14.11 3.58
C THR A 18 -6.64 13.78 2.09
N ARG A 19 -7.13 14.75 1.30
CA ARG A 19 -7.31 14.57 -0.15
C ARG A 19 -5.99 14.32 -0.88
N VAL A 20 -4.93 15.01 -0.47
CA VAL A 20 -3.59 14.85 -1.06
C VAL A 20 -3.02 13.46 -0.74
N LEU A 21 -3.15 12.98 0.49
CA LEU A 21 -2.70 11.64 0.89
C LEU A 21 -3.48 10.54 0.15
N LEU A 22 -4.78 10.71 0.00
CA LEU A 22 -5.61 9.82 -0.81
C LEU A 22 -5.17 9.80 -2.27
N GLY A 23 -4.91 10.97 -2.85
CA GLY A 23 -4.43 11.10 -4.23
C GLY A 23 -3.05 10.48 -4.42
N ILE A 24 -2.15 10.62 -3.45
CA ILE A 24 -0.82 9.99 -3.47
C ILE A 24 -0.96 8.47 -3.37
N GLY A 25 -1.76 7.96 -2.44
CA GLY A 25 -2.00 6.52 -2.31
C GLY A 25 -2.57 5.93 -3.60
N LEU A 26 -3.52 6.62 -4.23
CA LEU A 26 -4.08 6.26 -5.53
C LEU A 26 -3.01 6.27 -6.63
N ALA A 27 -2.21 7.33 -6.71
CA ALA A 27 -1.14 7.45 -7.72
C ALA A 27 -0.09 6.35 -7.54
N ILE A 28 0.33 6.06 -6.31
CA ILE A 28 1.27 4.97 -5.99
C ILE A 28 0.68 3.64 -6.44
N ALA A 29 -0.60 3.36 -6.15
CA ALA A 29 -1.24 2.12 -6.55
C ALA A 29 -1.33 1.98 -8.09
N LEU A 30 -1.67 3.05 -8.80
CA LEU A 30 -1.70 3.03 -10.27
C LEU A 30 -0.31 2.80 -10.86
N VAL A 31 0.72 3.47 -10.33
CA VAL A 31 2.11 3.29 -10.77
C VAL A 31 2.60 1.89 -10.43
N ALA A 32 2.34 1.39 -9.23
CA ALA A 32 2.70 0.05 -8.81
C ALA A 32 2.02 -1.00 -9.69
N GLY A 33 0.71 -0.89 -9.93
CA GLY A 33 -0.02 -1.76 -10.84
C GLY A 33 0.54 -1.73 -12.26
N LEU A 34 0.94 -0.56 -12.78
CA LEU A 34 1.60 -0.47 -14.08
C LEU A 34 2.98 -1.15 -14.09
N VAL A 35 3.77 -0.96 -13.04
CA VAL A 35 5.06 -1.64 -12.87
C VAL A 35 4.88 -3.16 -12.82
N PHE A 36 3.90 -3.66 -12.06
CA PHE A 36 3.55 -5.08 -12.04
C PHE A 36 3.02 -5.58 -13.40
N ARG A 37 2.35 -4.73 -14.18
CA ARG A 37 1.92 -5.13 -15.53
C ARG A 37 3.09 -5.36 -16.48
N ILE A 38 4.19 -4.63 -16.32
CA ILE A 38 5.37 -4.73 -17.19
C ILE A 38 6.34 -5.79 -16.66
N VAL A 39 6.68 -5.70 -15.37
CA VAL A 39 7.75 -6.48 -14.73
C VAL A 39 7.20 -7.65 -13.91
N GLY A 40 5.90 -7.67 -13.60
CA GLY A 40 5.28 -8.68 -12.74
C GLY A 40 5.44 -10.10 -13.28
N GLN A 41 5.39 -10.30 -14.60
CA GLN A 41 5.65 -11.61 -15.20
C GLN A 41 7.06 -12.17 -14.87
N LEU A 42 8.03 -11.28 -14.63
CA LEU A 42 9.41 -11.63 -14.28
C LEU A 42 9.59 -11.78 -12.76
N VAL A 43 8.83 -11.01 -11.99
CA VAL A 43 8.93 -10.85 -10.54
C VAL A 43 8.11 -11.92 -9.80
N LEU A 44 6.97 -12.30 -10.37
CA LEU A 44 6.04 -13.29 -9.83
C LEU A 44 5.95 -14.50 -10.76
N ASP A 45 7.12 -14.99 -11.21
CA ASP A 45 7.23 -16.21 -11.99
C ASP A 45 7.24 -17.44 -11.05
N PRO A 46 6.21 -18.31 -11.10
CA PRO A 46 6.19 -19.53 -10.29
C PRO A 46 7.33 -20.49 -10.61
N ALA A 47 7.96 -20.39 -11.80
CA ALA A 47 9.11 -21.21 -12.16
C ALA A 47 10.38 -20.83 -11.39
N ASN A 48 10.42 -19.63 -10.78
CA ASN A 48 11.59 -19.10 -10.09
C ASN A 48 11.26 -18.68 -8.64
N PRO A 49 11.03 -19.65 -7.72
CA PRO A 49 10.64 -19.36 -6.34
C PRO A 49 11.68 -18.52 -5.56
N LEU A 50 12.97 -18.59 -5.95
CA LEU A 50 14.03 -17.74 -5.40
C LEU A 50 13.80 -16.25 -5.71
N VAL A 51 13.37 -15.91 -6.93
CA VAL A 51 13.07 -14.53 -7.32
C VAL A 51 11.86 -14.03 -6.55
N VAL A 52 10.80 -14.83 -6.46
CA VAL A 52 9.60 -14.50 -5.69
C VAL A 52 9.96 -14.23 -4.22
N ALA A 53 10.76 -15.11 -3.60
CA ALA A 53 11.21 -14.93 -2.23
C ALA A 53 12.05 -13.67 -2.04
N ALA A 54 12.99 -13.39 -2.95
CA ALA A 54 13.79 -12.16 -2.92
C ALA A 54 12.91 -10.92 -3.01
N VAL A 55 11.89 -10.93 -3.88
CA VAL A 55 10.95 -9.82 -4.02
C VAL A 55 10.17 -9.62 -2.72
N PHE A 56 9.61 -10.68 -2.12
CA PHE A 56 8.92 -10.59 -0.82
C PHE A 56 9.81 -9.99 0.27
N VAL A 57 11.06 -10.46 0.36
CA VAL A 57 12.04 -9.95 1.35
C VAL A 57 12.41 -8.50 1.07
N LEU A 58 12.55 -8.09 -0.20
CA LEU A 58 12.89 -6.72 -0.60
C LEU A 58 11.70 -5.76 -0.49
N THR A 59 10.46 -6.24 -0.63
CA THR A 59 9.25 -5.42 -0.50
C THR A 59 9.13 -4.83 0.89
N VAL A 60 9.44 -5.59 1.95
CA VAL A 60 9.37 -5.10 3.34
C VAL A 60 10.25 -3.86 3.57
N PRO A 61 11.59 -3.90 3.38
CA PRO A 61 12.43 -2.72 3.57
C PRO A 61 12.08 -1.60 2.57
N SER A 62 11.71 -1.93 1.34
CA SER A 62 11.33 -0.92 0.34
C SER A 62 10.09 -0.13 0.76
N MET A 63 9.03 -0.83 1.20
CA MET A 63 7.78 -0.21 1.66
C MET A 63 7.97 0.53 2.98
N TRP A 64 8.81 0.00 3.88
CA TRP A 64 9.18 0.70 5.11
C TRP A 64 9.88 2.03 4.81
N VAL A 65 10.90 2.01 3.94
CA VAL A 65 11.63 3.22 3.52
C VAL A 65 10.68 4.20 2.84
N LEU A 66 9.80 3.72 1.96
CA LEU A 66 8.80 4.56 1.29
C LEU A 66 7.87 5.23 2.30
N ALA A 67 7.31 4.47 3.25
CA ALA A 67 6.43 4.99 4.29
C ALA A 67 7.15 6.05 5.14
N VAL A 68 8.35 5.74 5.64
CA VAL A 68 9.16 6.67 6.44
C VAL A 68 9.53 7.91 5.64
N ALA A 69 9.89 7.76 4.36
CA ALA A 69 10.22 8.88 3.48
C ALA A 69 9.00 9.81 3.30
N ILE A 70 7.81 9.26 3.06
CA ILE A 70 6.57 10.03 2.92
C ILE A 70 6.24 10.75 4.24
N PHE A 71 6.31 10.07 5.40
CA PHE A 71 6.06 10.70 6.70
C PHE A 71 7.04 11.83 6.98
N ARG A 72 8.32 11.63 6.64
CA ARG A 72 9.38 12.62 6.86
C ARG A 72 9.24 13.82 5.91
N TRP A 73 8.85 13.59 4.67
CA TRP A 73 8.61 14.64 3.69
C TRP A 73 7.39 15.49 4.04
N ARG A 74 6.39 14.90 4.69
CA ARG A 74 5.18 15.60 5.17
C ARG A 74 5.32 16.22 6.56
N GLY A 75 6.43 15.97 7.28
CA GLY A 75 6.66 16.57 8.60
C GLY A 75 5.67 16.12 9.68
N LEU A 76 5.05 14.96 9.53
CA LEU A 76 3.96 14.50 10.40
C LEU A 76 4.46 14.07 11.79
N SER A 77 3.77 14.51 12.85
CA SER A 77 4.00 14.08 14.22
C SER A 77 3.29 12.75 14.54
N GLY A 78 3.74 12.00 15.56
CA GLY A 78 3.44 10.57 15.73
C GLY A 78 1.97 10.11 15.59
N VAL A 79 0.99 10.94 15.96
CA VAL A 79 -0.45 10.62 15.78
C VAL A 79 -0.90 10.82 14.33
N GLU A 80 -0.41 11.86 13.66
CA GLU A 80 -0.72 12.18 12.26
C GLU A 80 -0.11 11.18 11.29
N LYS A 81 1.03 10.55 11.65
CA LYS A 81 1.64 9.45 10.88
C LYS A 81 0.70 8.25 10.74
N ARG A 82 -0.07 7.93 11.78
CA ARG A 82 -1.01 6.79 11.76
C ARG A 82 -2.19 7.05 10.84
N GLU A 83 -2.80 8.24 10.96
CA GLU A 83 -3.89 8.64 10.07
C GLU A 83 -3.42 8.69 8.61
N ALA A 84 -2.23 9.26 8.36
CA ALA A 84 -1.67 9.33 7.03
C ALA A 84 -1.34 7.95 6.44
N ALA A 85 -0.85 7.01 7.24
CA ALA A 85 -0.61 5.63 6.80
C ALA A 85 -1.91 4.98 6.32
N VAL A 86 -2.99 5.12 7.09
CA VAL A 86 -4.32 4.57 6.71
C VAL A 86 -4.84 5.25 5.45
N LEU A 87 -4.78 6.58 5.37
CA LEU A 87 -5.25 7.34 4.19
C LEU A 87 -4.44 7.05 2.92
N LEU A 88 -3.17 6.69 3.05
CA LEU A 88 -2.33 6.32 1.92
C LEU A 88 -2.65 4.90 1.41
N VAL A 89 -2.96 3.99 2.34
CA VAL A 89 -3.18 2.57 2.06
C VAL A 89 -4.59 2.28 1.53
N VAL A 90 -5.62 2.89 2.10
CA VAL A 90 -7.03 2.63 1.75
C VAL A 90 -7.35 2.75 0.25
N PRO A 91 -7.01 3.86 -0.45
CA PRO A 91 -7.31 3.98 -1.87
C PRO A 91 -6.50 2.97 -2.70
N GLY A 92 -5.27 2.64 -2.29
CA GLY A 92 -4.48 1.61 -2.94
C GLY A 92 -5.12 0.23 -2.82
N MET A 93 -5.59 -0.14 -1.63
CA MET A 93 -6.31 -1.40 -1.40
C MET A 93 -7.55 -1.52 -2.29
N LEU A 94 -8.28 -0.42 -2.53
CA LEU A 94 -9.45 -0.44 -3.41
C LEU A 94 -9.07 -0.70 -4.88
N VAL A 95 -8.03 -0.03 -5.38
CA VAL A 95 -7.52 -0.27 -6.73
C VAL A 95 -6.98 -1.69 -6.88
N ASP A 96 -6.28 -2.18 -5.87
CA ASP A 96 -5.70 -3.51 -5.85
C ASP A 96 -6.75 -4.61 -5.76
N ALA A 97 -7.83 -4.40 -5.01
CA ALA A 97 -8.97 -5.31 -4.98
C ALA A 97 -9.60 -5.44 -6.37
N PHE A 98 -9.80 -4.32 -7.07
CA PHE A 98 -10.28 -4.35 -8.45
C PHE A 98 -9.28 -5.03 -9.39
N SER A 99 -8.00 -4.70 -9.26
CA SER A 99 -6.92 -5.26 -10.08
C SER A 99 -6.73 -6.76 -9.87
N THR A 100 -6.94 -7.25 -8.65
CA THR A 100 -6.88 -8.67 -8.30
C THR A 100 -8.16 -9.40 -8.71
N ALA A 101 -9.33 -8.77 -8.59
CA ALA A 101 -10.59 -9.34 -9.05
C ALA A 101 -10.61 -9.51 -10.58
N LEU A 102 -10.04 -8.54 -11.31
CA LEU A 102 -9.88 -8.57 -12.76
C LEU A 102 -8.46 -8.96 -13.17
N PHE A 103 -7.76 -9.79 -12.37
CA PHE A 103 -6.33 -10.09 -12.58
C PHE A 103 -6.00 -10.56 -13.99
N SER A 104 -6.82 -11.42 -14.59
CA SER A 104 -6.63 -11.89 -15.97
C SER A 104 -6.78 -10.80 -17.03
N VAL A 105 -7.55 -9.75 -16.75
CA VAL A 105 -7.78 -8.61 -17.66
C VAL A 105 -6.73 -7.51 -17.45
N VAL A 106 -6.34 -7.27 -16.20
CA VAL A 106 -5.37 -6.24 -15.82
C VAL A 106 -3.93 -6.70 -16.05
N TYR A 107 -3.66 -7.98 -15.80
CA TYR A 107 -2.36 -8.64 -15.93
C TYR A 107 -2.43 -9.86 -16.87
N PRO A 108 -2.77 -9.68 -18.16
CA PRO A 108 -2.87 -10.78 -19.12
C PRO A 108 -1.53 -11.49 -19.35
N ASN A 109 -0.41 -10.82 -19.02
CA ASN A 109 0.94 -11.33 -19.16
C ASN A 109 1.37 -12.26 -18.01
N MET A 110 0.53 -12.46 -16.99
CA MET A 110 0.89 -13.21 -15.79
C MET A 110 0.04 -14.47 -15.66
N SER A 111 0.66 -15.57 -15.22
CA SER A 111 -0.05 -16.81 -14.91
C SER A 111 -1.08 -16.59 -13.81
N LEU A 112 -2.25 -17.23 -13.93
CA LEU A 112 -3.26 -17.26 -12.87
C LEU A 112 -2.72 -17.86 -11.56
N ALA A 113 -1.69 -18.71 -11.62
CA ALA A 113 -1.00 -19.21 -10.43
C ALA A 113 -0.25 -18.11 -9.66
N ALA A 114 0.13 -17.02 -10.34
CA ALA A 114 0.81 -15.87 -9.73
C ALA A 114 -0.16 -14.92 -9.00
N ALA A 115 -1.48 -15.03 -9.23
CA ALA A 115 -2.47 -14.16 -8.59
C ALA A 115 -2.45 -14.28 -7.05
N GLY A 116 -2.24 -15.49 -6.52
CA GLY A 116 -2.10 -15.71 -5.08
C GLY A 116 -0.84 -15.06 -4.50
N LEU A 117 0.29 -15.17 -5.22
CA LEU A 117 1.56 -14.54 -4.82
C LEU A 117 1.46 -13.01 -4.88
N PHE A 118 0.82 -12.48 -5.92
CA PHE A 118 0.54 -11.05 -6.06
C PHE A 118 -0.28 -10.53 -4.88
N GLY A 119 -1.44 -11.14 -4.60
CA GLY A 119 -2.28 -10.75 -3.46
C GLY A 119 -1.56 -10.84 -2.11
N GLY A 120 -0.76 -11.88 -1.90
CA GLY A 120 0.08 -12.03 -0.70
C GLY A 120 1.13 -10.92 -0.56
N LEU A 121 1.76 -10.53 -1.67
CA LEU A 121 2.75 -9.46 -1.69
C LEU A 121 2.12 -8.09 -1.41
N LEU A 122 0.92 -7.84 -1.95
CA LEU A 122 0.15 -6.63 -1.65
C LEU A 122 -0.20 -6.55 -0.17
N LEU A 123 -0.72 -7.64 0.41
CA LEU A 123 -1.01 -7.72 1.84
C LEU A 123 0.24 -7.45 2.69
N LEU A 124 1.39 -8.01 2.31
CA LEU A 124 2.65 -7.79 3.00
C LEU A 124 3.11 -6.33 2.92
N ALA A 125 3.02 -5.72 1.73
CA ALA A 125 3.34 -4.31 1.53
C ALA A 125 2.47 -3.42 2.43
N TYR A 126 1.15 -3.65 2.42
CA TYR A 126 0.21 -2.88 3.23
C TYR A 126 0.43 -3.07 4.74
N ALA A 127 0.62 -4.30 5.19
CA ALA A 127 0.94 -4.58 6.58
C ALA A 127 2.22 -3.84 7.00
N THR A 128 3.24 -3.82 6.15
CA THR A 128 4.50 -3.13 6.43
C THR A 128 4.31 -1.62 6.53
N VAL A 129 3.57 -1.00 5.61
CA VAL A 129 3.28 0.45 5.65
C VAL A 129 2.49 0.81 6.90
N LEU A 130 1.49 0.01 7.27
CA LEU A 130 0.71 0.20 8.49
C LEU A 130 1.61 0.06 9.72
N VAL A 131 2.37 -1.03 9.85
CA VAL A 131 3.30 -1.24 10.97
C VAL A 131 4.31 -0.08 11.06
N ALA A 132 4.85 0.39 9.94
CA ALA A 132 5.74 1.56 9.91
C ALA A 132 5.05 2.81 10.47
N GLY A 133 3.79 3.07 10.08
CA GLY A 133 3.00 4.19 10.60
C GLY A 133 2.67 4.07 12.10
N PHE A 134 2.46 2.85 12.61
CA PHE A 134 2.16 2.61 14.01
C PHE A 134 3.41 2.58 14.91
N LEU A 135 4.54 2.09 14.40
CA LEU A 135 5.79 1.89 15.14
C LEU A 135 6.73 3.11 15.08
N SER A 136 6.62 3.95 14.04
CA SER A 136 7.38 5.20 13.92
C SER A 136 6.81 6.27 14.86
N ARG A 137 7.10 6.14 16.17
CA ARG A 137 6.79 7.15 17.18
C ARG A 137 7.45 8.48 16.84
#